data_AF-A0A151EJ91-F1
#
_entry.id   AF-A0A151EJ91-F1
#
_cell.length_a   1.000
_cell.length_b   1.000
_cell.length_c   1.000
_cell.angle_alpha   90.00
_cell.angle_beta   90.00
_cell.angle_gamma   90.00
#
_symmetry.space_group_name_H-M   'P 1'
#
loop_
_entity.id
_entity.type
_entity.pdbx_description
1 polymer ?
#
loop_
_entity_poly.entity_id
_entity_poly.type
_entity_poly.pdbx_seq_one_letter_code
_entity_poly.pdbx_strand_id
1 'polypeptide(L)'
;MKYQNHRFCKKIFVILVVAALTFVTLTPGILANTNNESYKYETKIIKNRLGFVNLYNKLLGKIVSNRPKIISTGIFTNYIHTNCDGTEKTTPIMFGGTTKIDVDNNPETGNENGEDINIKFSLYPWIEISNDIGIGLIFSLLIDRISDEIKESDFTISLEIGNNILKLGYWSPSETGNEIPDSTTISLKIFFYLFQRTRGVNLNIKPIYDNGNENKKIEMFSEVNSDTINQRTSIGFDPAIETDISFISTKKQGVWQYNFNRESSQESKVTTTFTTTESGVSKETILTIDKLPKELLFSLGITPLTNGGGSFLYECDEMYNIELQIKGDYITNSIYSILRNTPRRVYAEWIPSLENGEYHIEIDSDGTDFVIRDSEINPIVNFEVTGLKSIDLDAYWNFTNPGTFTVYKNNELNVDINLSIGGWVAKLNAQPIANYLTTSWLIDTSGYLSIDTNWVPLSTMDLIIKGPLIGLRTIGESYKAEDFKVTWNLWPPQEIDLDITGQIDFITVNMDLFFIDGWYHLWPW
;
A
#
# COMPACT_ATOMS: atom_id res chain seq x y z
N MET A 1 -22.11 36.82 -32.51
CA MET A 1 -21.33 36.62 -31.27
C MET A 1 -21.67 35.33 -30.50
N LYS A 2 -22.92 34.88 -30.35
CA LYS A 2 -23.26 33.63 -29.62
C LYS A 2 -22.66 32.33 -30.21
N TYR A 3 -22.45 32.23 -31.54
CA TYR A 3 -21.91 31.03 -32.20
C TYR A 3 -20.38 30.83 -32.05
N GLN A 4 -19.61 31.91 -31.83
CA GLN A 4 -18.15 31.83 -31.69
C GLN A 4 -17.74 31.38 -30.28
N ASN A 5 -18.49 31.79 -29.24
CA ASN A 5 -18.25 31.34 -27.87
C ASN A 5 -18.49 29.84 -27.70
N HIS A 6 -19.47 29.25 -28.41
CA HIS A 6 -19.74 27.82 -28.30
C HIS A 6 -18.63 26.95 -28.94
N ARG A 7 -18.06 27.38 -30.08
CA ARG A 7 -16.89 26.72 -30.69
C ARG A 7 -15.62 26.88 -29.85
N PHE A 8 -15.43 28.03 -29.20
CA PHE A 8 -14.28 28.27 -28.32
C PHE A 8 -14.37 27.41 -27.04
N CYS A 9 -15.54 27.34 -26.41
CA CYS A 9 -15.77 26.45 -25.26
C CYS A 9 -15.61 24.97 -25.62
N LYS A 10 -16.11 24.52 -26.79
CA LYS A 10 -15.86 23.16 -27.28
C LYS A 10 -14.37 22.87 -27.49
N LYS A 11 -13.59 23.82 -28.02
CA LYS A 11 -12.14 23.64 -28.21
C LYS A 11 -11.39 23.58 -26.88
N ILE A 12 -11.71 24.45 -25.92
CA ILE A 12 -11.11 24.43 -24.57
C ILE A 12 -11.48 23.14 -23.84
N PHE A 13 -12.74 22.72 -23.93
CA PHE A 13 -13.22 21.48 -23.34
C PHE A 13 -12.49 20.26 -23.94
N VAL A 14 -12.36 20.17 -25.26
CA VAL A 14 -11.60 19.09 -25.92
C VAL A 14 -10.13 19.12 -25.51
N ILE A 15 -9.51 20.29 -25.38
CA ILE A 15 -8.11 20.42 -24.93
C ILE A 15 -7.95 19.98 -23.47
N LEU A 16 -8.85 20.39 -22.58
CA LEU A 16 -8.87 19.96 -21.17
C LEU A 16 -9.11 18.45 -21.07
N VAL A 17 -9.98 17.90 -21.91
CA VAL A 17 -10.27 16.47 -21.94
C VAL A 17 -9.06 15.66 -22.40
N VAL A 18 -8.37 16.11 -23.46
CA VAL A 18 -7.14 15.45 -23.96
C VAL A 18 -6.00 15.57 -22.96
N ALA A 19 -5.84 16.72 -22.31
CA ALA A 19 -4.87 16.89 -21.24
C ALA A 19 -5.18 15.94 -20.07
N ALA A 20 -6.41 15.90 -19.57
CA ALA A 20 -6.80 15.00 -18.48
C ALA A 20 -6.59 13.53 -18.85
N LEU A 21 -7.07 13.06 -20.01
CA LEU A 21 -6.96 11.67 -20.47
C LEU A 21 -5.51 11.22 -20.71
N THR A 22 -4.59 12.13 -21.04
CA THR A 22 -3.17 11.80 -21.18
C THR A 22 -2.47 11.61 -19.84
N PHE A 23 -3.04 12.13 -18.74
CA PHE A 23 -2.59 11.85 -17.37
C PHE A 23 -3.21 10.57 -16.79
N VAL A 24 -4.30 10.05 -17.37
CA VAL A 24 -5.02 8.83 -16.91
C VAL A 24 -4.18 7.57 -17.02
N THR A 25 -3.22 7.49 -17.95
CA THR A 25 -2.39 6.27 -18.14
C THR A 25 -1.30 6.09 -17.08
N LEU A 26 -1.43 6.71 -15.91
CA LEU A 26 -0.41 6.66 -14.86
C LEU A 26 -1.04 6.58 -13.44
N THR A 27 -2.00 5.68 -13.22
CA THR A 27 -2.57 5.44 -11.87
C THR A 27 -1.59 4.66 -10.97
N PRO A 28 -1.85 4.51 -9.65
CA PRO A 28 -0.88 4.05 -8.63
C PRO A 28 -0.10 2.77 -8.93
N GLY A 29 -0.60 1.88 -9.79
CA GLY A 29 0.08 0.62 -10.10
C GLY A 29 1.31 0.74 -11.00
N ILE A 30 1.70 1.95 -11.44
CA ILE A 30 2.98 2.17 -12.10
C ILE A 30 4.01 2.64 -11.06
N LEU A 31 5.05 1.82 -10.88
CA LEU A 31 6.30 2.05 -10.12
C LEU A 31 6.42 1.34 -8.76
N ALA A 32 6.16 0.04 -8.74
CA ALA A 32 7.12 -0.86 -8.10
C ALA A 32 8.02 -1.43 -9.22
N ASN A 33 9.26 -0.91 -9.30
CA ASN A 33 10.36 -1.41 -10.13
C ASN A 33 10.42 -0.89 -11.59
N THR A 34 11.09 0.24 -11.80
CA THR A 34 11.98 0.42 -12.95
C THR A 34 13.34 0.91 -12.45
N ASN A 35 14.38 0.26 -12.96
CA ASN A 35 15.75 0.24 -12.46
C ASN A 35 16.41 1.62 -12.30
N ASN A 36 17.26 1.70 -11.27
CA ASN A 36 18.50 2.50 -11.16
C ASN A 36 18.92 3.27 -12.43
N GLU A 37 18.44 4.50 -12.62
CA GLU A 37 19.25 5.57 -13.25
C GLU A 37 18.84 6.92 -12.68
N SER A 38 19.75 7.50 -11.91
CA SER A 38 19.73 8.88 -11.43
C SER A 38 19.78 9.86 -12.61
N TYR A 39 18.64 10.40 -13.05
CA TYR A 39 18.64 11.54 -13.97
C TYR A 39 18.70 12.85 -13.18
N LYS A 40 19.93 13.33 -12.93
CA LYS A 40 20.20 14.74 -12.59
C LYS A 40 19.79 15.62 -13.78
N TYR A 41 18.75 16.43 -13.62
CA TYR A 41 18.53 17.58 -14.50
C TYR A 41 18.80 18.87 -13.72
N GLU A 42 19.94 19.48 -14.01
CA GLU A 42 20.35 20.79 -13.52
C GLU A 42 19.33 21.87 -13.89
N THR A 43 19.05 22.71 -12.91
CA THR A 43 18.25 23.92 -13.01
C THR A 43 18.96 25.00 -13.83
N LYS A 44 18.38 25.37 -14.98
CA LYS A 44 18.61 26.68 -15.60
C LYS A 44 17.33 27.51 -15.54
N ILE A 45 17.27 28.38 -14.55
CA ILE A 45 16.25 29.42 -14.42
C ILE A 45 16.47 30.44 -15.53
N ILE A 46 15.49 30.61 -16.43
CA ILE A 46 15.41 31.75 -17.35
C ILE A 46 14.10 32.49 -17.11
N LYS A 47 14.23 33.75 -16.67
CA LYS A 47 13.18 34.76 -16.59
C LYS A 47 12.49 34.95 -17.95
N ASN A 48 11.15 34.86 -17.98
CA ASN A 48 10.23 35.88 -18.51
C ASN A 48 8.87 35.27 -18.90
N ARG A 49 7.81 36.07 -18.73
CA ARG A 49 6.38 35.81 -18.96
C ARG A 49 5.98 35.20 -20.33
N LEU A 50 6.90 34.96 -21.26
CA LEU A 50 6.67 34.15 -22.48
C LEU A 50 6.83 32.63 -22.26
N GLY A 51 7.32 32.21 -21.09
CA GLY A 51 7.55 30.79 -20.77
C GLY A 51 6.27 29.96 -20.63
N PHE A 52 5.15 30.54 -20.21
CA PHE A 52 3.92 29.77 -19.97
C PHE A 52 3.33 29.24 -21.27
N VAL A 53 3.23 30.08 -22.31
CA VAL A 53 2.70 29.68 -23.63
C VAL A 53 3.66 28.71 -24.35
N ASN A 54 4.97 28.89 -24.20
CA ASN A 54 5.96 28.00 -24.82
C ASN A 54 6.12 26.66 -24.08
N LEU A 55 6.00 26.63 -22.75
CA LEU A 55 5.99 25.39 -21.97
C LEU A 55 4.68 24.63 -22.19
N TYR A 56 3.55 25.34 -22.22
CA TYR A 56 2.22 24.82 -22.59
C TYR A 56 2.22 24.24 -24.01
N ASN A 57 2.75 24.97 -25.00
CA ASN A 57 2.84 24.49 -26.38
C ASN A 57 3.89 23.36 -26.57
N LYS A 58 4.96 23.29 -25.76
CA LYS A 58 5.91 22.16 -25.79
C LYS A 58 5.34 20.89 -25.14
N LEU A 59 4.62 21.03 -24.03
CA LEU A 59 3.95 19.94 -23.33
C LEU A 59 2.79 19.40 -24.16
N LEU A 60 1.86 20.26 -24.59
CA LEU A 60 0.77 19.86 -25.49
C LEU A 60 1.28 19.44 -26.86
N GLY A 61 2.31 20.09 -27.42
CA GLY A 61 2.89 19.72 -28.70
C GLY A 61 3.45 18.30 -28.71
N LYS A 62 4.13 17.87 -27.63
CA LYS A 62 4.60 16.48 -27.47
C LYS A 62 3.50 15.49 -27.13
N ILE A 63 2.51 15.89 -26.34
CA ILE A 63 1.37 15.05 -25.94
C ILE A 63 0.44 14.79 -27.15
N VAL A 64 0.18 15.82 -27.95
CA VAL A 64 -0.67 15.78 -29.14
C VAL A 64 0.06 15.14 -30.32
N SER A 65 1.40 15.27 -30.45
CA SER A 65 2.15 14.65 -31.54
C SER A 65 2.34 13.14 -31.39
N ASN A 66 2.39 12.62 -30.15
CA ASN A 66 2.68 11.21 -29.90
C ASN A 66 1.44 10.33 -29.67
N ARG A 67 0.23 10.90 -29.52
CA ARG A 67 -1.02 10.13 -29.37
C ARG A 67 -2.20 10.73 -30.16
N PRO A 68 -2.15 10.73 -31.51
CA PRO A 68 -3.22 11.28 -32.34
C PRO A 68 -4.56 10.50 -32.24
N LYS A 69 -4.56 9.24 -31.76
CA LYS A 69 -5.77 8.41 -31.61
C LYS A 69 -6.74 8.89 -30.54
N ILE A 70 -6.28 9.58 -29.49
CA ILE A 70 -7.17 10.10 -28.43
C ILE A 70 -8.04 11.27 -28.95
N ILE A 71 -7.58 11.95 -30.00
CA ILE A 71 -8.18 13.19 -30.52
C ILE A 71 -9.17 12.91 -31.67
N SER A 72 -9.09 11.74 -32.31
CA SER A 72 -10.09 11.29 -33.29
C SER A 72 -11.13 10.35 -32.65
N THR A 73 -12.24 10.95 -32.20
CA THR A 73 -13.63 10.42 -32.25
C THR A 73 -14.19 9.40 -31.23
N GLY A 74 -13.54 9.05 -30.11
CA GLY A 74 -14.11 8.05 -29.15
C GLY A 74 -14.95 8.58 -27.98
N ILE A 75 -14.62 9.75 -27.42
CA ILE A 75 -15.09 10.24 -26.10
C ILE A 75 -16.59 10.59 -26.02
N PHE A 76 -17.28 10.64 -27.17
CA PHE A 76 -18.72 10.87 -27.24
C PHE A 76 -19.51 9.58 -27.51
N THR A 77 -18.81 8.49 -27.80
CA THR A 77 -19.40 7.17 -27.90
C THR A 77 -19.25 6.52 -26.54
N ASN A 78 -20.38 6.41 -25.84
CA ASN A 78 -20.43 5.87 -24.50
C ASN A 78 -21.48 4.77 -24.46
N TYR A 79 -21.20 3.73 -23.70
CA TYR A 79 -22.11 2.61 -23.52
C TYR A 79 -22.33 2.36 -22.03
N ILE A 80 -23.54 2.00 -21.67
CA ILE A 80 -23.82 1.36 -20.40
C ILE A 80 -23.80 -0.14 -20.64
N HIS A 81 -23.02 -0.86 -19.85
CA HIS A 81 -23.09 -2.30 -19.74
C HIS A 81 -23.77 -2.66 -18.43
N THR A 82 -24.80 -3.50 -18.50
CA THR A 82 -25.45 -4.09 -17.32
C THR A 82 -25.32 -5.59 -17.36
N ASN A 83 -25.23 -6.21 -16.18
CA ASN A 83 -25.42 -7.63 -15.96
C ASN A 83 -26.35 -7.78 -14.76
N CYS A 84 -27.52 -8.39 -14.95
CA CYS A 84 -28.50 -8.69 -13.91
C CYS A 84 -28.78 -10.18 -13.91
N ASP A 85 -28.37 -10.90 -12.86
CA ASP A 85 -28.50 -12.36 -12.74
C ASP A 85 -28.03 -13.15 -13.99
N GLY A 86 -26.96 -12.66 -14.64
CA GLY A 86 -26.39 -13.26 -15.86
C GLY A 86 -26.94 -12.71 -17.18
N THR A 87 -27.96 -11.84 -17.14
CA THR A 87 -28.50 -11.16 -18.31
C THR A 87 -27.68 -9.92 -18.64
N GLU A 88 -26.89 -10.00 -19.71
CA GLU A 88 -26.04 -8.89 -20.16
C GLU A 88 -26.73 -7.99 -21.19
N LYS A 89 -26.65 -6.68 -20.99
CA LYS A 89 -27.10 -5.68 -21.98
C LYS A 89 -26.04 -4.61 -22.21
N THR A 90 -26.00 -4.10 -23.44
CA THR A 90 -25.14 -2.97 -23.83
C THR A 90 -26.00 -1.91 -24.49
N THR A 91 -26.10 -0.74 -23.86
CA THR A 91 -27.00 0.33 -24.27
C THR A 91 -26.20 1.60 -24.58
N PRO A 92 -26.33 2.18 -25.79
CA PRO A 92 -25.67 3.44 -26.10
C PRO A 92 -26.25 4.57 -25.25
N ILE A 93 -25.38 5.41 -24.68
CA ILE A 93 -25.79 6.55 -23.86
C ILE A 93 -25.17 7.85 -24.38
N MET A 94 -25.96 8.94 -24.28
CA MET A 94 -25.49 10.28 -24.62
C MET A 94 -25.25 11.10 -23.35
N PHE A 95 -24.17 11.88 -23.35
CA PHE A 95 -23.87 12.83 -22.29
C PHE A 95 -25.05 13.81 -22.07
N GLY A 96 -25.46 13.96 -20.81
CA GLY A 96 -26.58 14.81 -20.40
C GLY A 96 -27.97 14.24 -20.70
N GLY A 97 -28.04 13.09 -21.36
CA GLY A 97 -29.28 12.36 -21.61
C GLY A 97 -29.69 11.48 -20.44
N THR A 98 -30.96 11.12 -20.43
CA THR A 98 -31.54 10.12 -19.54
C THR A 98 -31.91 8.89 -20.36
N THR A 99 -31.51 7.72 -19.89
CA THR A 99 -31.72 6.44 -20.58
C THR A 99 -32.35 5.47 -19.59
N LYS A 100 -33.45 4.83 -20.00
CA LYS A 100 -34.08 3.76 -19.24
C LYS A 100 -33.74 2.41 -19.84
N ILE A 101 -33.58 1.42 -18.99
CA ILE A 101 -33.12 0.08 -19.37
C ILE A 101 -33.95 -0.94 -18.59
N ASP A 102 -34.67 -1.79 -19.31
CA ASP A 102 -35.04 -3.14 -18.86
C ASP A 102 -33.73 -3.92 -18.74
N VAL A 103 -33.38 -4.50 -17.60
CA VAL A 103 -32.09 -5.21 -17.38
C VAL A 103 -32.21 -6.72 -17.36
N ASP A 104 -33.40 -7.27 -17.11
CA ASP A 104 -33.65 -8.71 -16.97
C ASP A 104 -34.35 -9.35 -18.19
N ASN A 105 -34.74 -8.54 -19.19
CA ASN A 105 -35.55 -8.91 -20.36
C ASN A 105 -36.96 -9.41 -20.02
N ASN A 106 -37.55 -8.90 -18.95
CA ASN A 106 -38.91 -9.21 -18.57
C ASN A 106 -39.87 -8.05 -18.92
N PRO A 107 -40.49 -8.07 -20.12
CA PRO A 107 -41.40 -7.00 -20.54
C PRO A 107 -42.74 -7.00 -19.78
N GLU A 108 -43.02 -8.03 -18.98
CA GLU A 108 -44.26 -8.16 -18.19
C GLU A 108 -44.17 -7.48 -16.82
N THR A 109 -42.98 -7.02 -16.45
CA THR A 109 -42.68 -6.43 -15.15
C THR A 109 -42.09 -5.03 -15.30
N GLY A 110 -41.60 -4.41 -14.22
CA GLY A 110 -41.22 -2.99 -14.25
C GLY A 110 -42.37 -1.99 -14.52
N ASN A 111 -42.00 -0.74 -14.82
CA ASN A 111 -42.95 0.29 -15.30
C ASN A 111 -43.17 0.16 -16.83
N GLU A 112 -43.73 1.18 -17.50
CA GLU A 112 -44.01 1.18 -18.95
C GLU A 112 -42.92 0.48 -19.81
N ASN A 113 -43.21 -0.73 -20.32
CA ASN A 113 -42.36 -1.58 -21.18
C ASN A 113 -41.18 -2.33 -20.51
N GLY A 114 -41.28 -2.80 -19.27
CA GLY A 114 -40.22 -3.64 -18.69
C GLY A 114 -39.06 -2.85 -18.07
N GLU A 115 -39.16 -1.52 -17.97
CA GLU A 115 -38.03 -0.68 -17.56
C GLU A 115 -37.71 -0.83 -16.07
N ASP A 116 -36.48 -1.22 -15.74
CA ASP A 116 -36.03 -1.49 -14.37
C ASP A 116 -35.16 -0.40 -13.77
N ILE A 117 -34.35 0.27 -14.60
CA ILE A 117 -33.44 1.32 -14.14
C ILE A 117 -33.49 2.56 -15.03
N ASN A 118 -33.23 3.70 -14.40
CA ASN A 118 -33.11 4.99 -15.05
C ASN A 118 -31.70 5.55 -14.84
N ILE A 119 -31.02 5.95 -15.90
CA ILE A 119 -29.62 6.34 -15.86
C ILE A 119 -29.44 7.74 -16.41
N LYS A 120 -28.59 8.53 -15.75
CA LYS A 120 -28.14 9.83 -16.23
C LYS A 120 -26.62 9.94 -16.15
N PHE A 121 -26.00 10.14 -17.31
CA PHE A 121 -24.55 10.33 -17.42
C PHE A 121 -24.20 11.82 -17.58
N SER A 122 -23.25 12.29 -16.77
CA SER A 122 -22.72 13.64 -16.82
C SER A 122 -21.18 13.68 -16.86
N LEU A 123 -20.63 14.66 -17.56
CA LEU A 123 -19.23 14.96 -17.74
C LEU A 123 -19.01 16.46 -17.53
N TYR A 124 -18.17 16.81 -16.57
CA TYR A 124 -17.87 18.19 -16.21
C TYR A 124 -16.37 18.46 -16.28
N PRO A 125 -15.94 19.62 -16.81
CA PRO A 125 -14.58 20.07 -16.58
C PRO A 125 -14.44 20.52 -15.12
N TRP A 126 -13.28 20.26 -14.52
CA TRP A 126 -12.95 20.71 -13.17
C TRP A 126 -11.74 21.62 -13.21
N ILE A 127 -11.86 22.77 -12.55
CA ILE A 127 -10.77 23.72 -12.35
C ILE A 127 -10.86 24.17 -10.90
N GLU A 128 -9.75 24.03 -10.18
CA GLU A 128 -9.59 24.59 -8.84
C GLU A 128 -8.46 25.61 -8.87
N ILE A 129 -8.71 26.76 -8.24
CA ILE A 129 -7.70 27.80 -8.04
C ILE A 129 -7.66 28.07 -6.54
N SER A 130 -6.78 27.36 -5.85
CA SER A 130 -6.52 27.53 -4.43
C SER A 130 -5.03 27.88 -4.23
N ASN A 131 -4.30 27.13 -3.41
CA ASN A 131 -2.84 27.26 -3.26
C ASN A 131 -2.08 26.68 -4.47
N ASP A 132 -2.77 25.89 -5.30
CA ASP A 132 -2.30 25.40 -6.60
C ASP A 132 -3.41 25.59 -7.66
N ILE A 133 -3.05 25.46 -8.93
CA ILE A 133 -4.01 25.36 -10.04
C ILE A 133 -4.23 23.89 -10.34
N GLY A 134 -5.41 23.39 -9.95
CA GLY A 134 -5.91 22.07 -10.29
C GLY A 134 -6.69 22.09 -11.60
N ILE A 135 -6.43 21.13 -12.48
CA ILE A 135 -7.22 20.91 -13.70
C ILE A 135 -7.64 19.44 -13.77
N GLY A 136 -8.84 19.17 -14.28
CA GLY A 136 -9.36 17.82 -14.33
C GLY A 136 -10.68 17.66 -15.07
N LEU A 137 -11.20 16.44 -15.02
CA LEU A 137 -12.53 16.06 -15.50
C LEU A 137 -13.26 15.28 -14.41
N ILE A 138 -14.58 15.43 -14.36
CA ILE A 138 -15.46 14.65 -13.51
C ILE A 138 -16.43 13.89 -14.41
N PHE A 139 -16.41 12.58 -14.33
CA PHE A 139 -17.44 11.68 -14.86
C PHE A 139 -18.39 11.35 -13.73
N SER A 140 -19.70 11.39 -13.97
CA SER A 140 -20.71 11.11 -12.98
C SER A 140 -21.85 10.31 -13.61
N LEU A 141 -22.22 9.22 -12.95
CA LEU A 141 -23.28 8.32 -13.33
C LEU A 141 -24.30 8.28 -12.18
N LEU A 142 -25.51 8.74 -12.45
CA LEU A 142 -26.66 8.56 -11.56
C LEU A 142 -27.48 7.37 -12.08
N ILE A 143 -27.79 6.43 -11.20
CA ILE A 143 -28.61 5.25 -11.47
C ILE A 143 -29.75 5.26 -10.46
N ASP A 144 -30.99 5.23 -10.93
CA ASP A 144 -32.18 5.08 -10.11
C ASP A 144 -32.85 3.74 -10.44
N ARG A 145 -33.14 2.95 -9.41
CA ARG A 145 -33.93 1.73 -9.53
C ARG A 145 -35.40 2.11 -9.63
N ILE A 146 -36.09 1.60 -10.65
CA ILE A 146 -37.49 1.93 -10.94
C ILE A 146 -38.43 0.91 -10.29
N SER A 147 -38.02 -0.37 -10.21
CA SER A 147 -38.84 -1.49 -9.76
C SER A 147 -38.21 -2.28 -8.60
N ASP A 148 -39.06 -2.91 -7.78
CA ASP A 148 -38.67 -3.82 -6.70
C ASP A 148 -38.35 -5.25 -7.13
N GLU A 149 -38.53 -5.56 -8.40
CA GLU A 149 -38.29 -6.90 -8.94
C GLU A 149 -36.82 -7.28 -8.89
N ILE A 150 -35.94 -6.42 -9.42
CA ILE A 150 -34.50 -6.69 -9.48
C ILE A 150 -33.80 -6.42 -8.14
N LYS A 151 -34.55 -6.08 -7.09
CA LYS A 151 -34.02 -5.56 -5.82
C LYS A 151 -32.92 -6.45 -5.21
N GLU A 152 -33.10 -7.76 -5.27
CA GLU A 152 -32.23 -8.76 -4.64
C GLU A 152 -31.31 -9.47 -5.65
N SER A 153 -31.30 -9.00 -6.91
CA SER A 153 -30.49 -9.56 -7.99
C SER A 153 -29.01 -9.26 -7.83
N ASP A 154 -28.18 -10.14 -8.40
CA ASP A 154 -26.77 -9.86 -8.61
C ASP A 154 -26.64 -8.87 -9.77
N PHE A 155 -26.23 -7.64 -9.46
CA PHE A 155 -26.31 -6.53 -10.41
C PHE A 155 -24.98 -5.81 -10.57
N THR A 156 -24.52 -5.74 -11.82
CA THR A 156 -23.38 -4.91 -12.22
C THR A 156 -23.83 -3.89 -13.25
N ILE A 157 -23.41 -2.64 -13.08
CA ILE A 157 -23.55 -1.60 -14.10
C ILE A 157 -22.23 -0.86 -14.28
N SER A 158 -21.86 -0.60 -15.53
CA SER A 158 -20.69 0.23 -15.85
C SER A 158 -20.93 1.12 -17.04
N LEU A 159 -20.39 2.32 -16.96
CA LEU A 159 -20.24 3.27 -18.04
C LEU A 159 -18.89 3.03 -18.71
N GLU A 160 -18.92 2.66 -19.99
CA GLU A 160 -17.76 2.65 -20.88
C GLU A 160 -17.66 3.99 -21.63
N ILE A 161 -16.48 4.61 -21.58
CA ILE A 161 -16.16 5.87 -22.27
C ILE A 161 -15.01 5.65 -23.23
N GLY A 162 -15.15 6.17 -24.46
CA GLY A 162 -14.01 6.32 -25.35
C GLY A 162 -13.60 5.06 -26.10
N ASN A 163 -14.53 4.12 -26.33
CA ASN A 163 -14.24 2.77 -26.84
C ASN A 163 -13.29 2.00 -25.90
N ASN A 164 -13.80 1.66 -24.71
CA ASN A 164 -13.10 0.88 -23.68
C ASN A 164 -11.86 1.56 -23.06
N ILE A 165 -11.63 2.86 -23.26
CA ILE A 165 -10.51 3.58 -22.62
C ILE A 165 -10.72 3.67 -21.11
N LEU A 166 -11.95 3.97 -20.69
CA LEU A 166 -12.32 4.11 -19.29
C LEU A 166 -13.63 3.38 -19.04
N LYS A 167 -13.68 2.60 -17.95
CA LYS A 167 -14.91 2.06 -17.38
C LYS A 167 -15.08 2.58 -15.96
N LEU A 168 -16.31 2.89 -15.57
CA LEU A 168 -16.68 3.29 -14.21
C LEU A 168 -18.01 2.64 -13.87
N GLY A 169 -18.12 1.97 -12.74
CA GLY A 169 -19.33 1.23 -12.40
C GLY A 169 -19.43 0.84 -10.94
N TYR A 170 -20.48 0.10 -10.62
CA TYR A 170 -20.57 -0.67 -9.39
C TYR A 170 -21.12 -2.06 -9.63
N TRP A 171 -20.88 -2.88 -8.61
CA TRP A 171 -21.43 -4.21 -8.43
C TRP A 171 -22.13 -4.27 -7.07
N SER A 172 -23.35 -4.83 -7.08
CA SER A 172 -24.15 -5.15 -5.91
C SER A 172 -24.37 -6.67 -5.89
N PRO A 173 -23.70 -7.42 -5.00
CA PRO A 173 -23.80 -8.88 -4.98
C PRO A 173 -25.17 -9.36 -4.50
N SER A 174 -25.65 -10.50 -5.03
CA SER A 174 -26.80 -11.21 -4.46
C SER A 174 -26.38 -11.99 -3.21
N GLU A 175 -26.50 -11.34 -2.05
CA GLU A 175 -26.26 -11.92 -0.73
C GLU A 175 -27.48 -11.72 0.17
N THR A 176 -27.66 -12.58 1.18
CA THR A 176 -28.78 -12.48 2.12
C THR A 176 -28.78 -11.11 2.82
N GLY A 177 -29.85 -10.36 2.63
CA GLY A 177 -30.01 -9.02 3.22
C GLY A 177 -29.38 -7.89 2.41
N ASN A 178 -28.65 -8.17 1.32
CA ASN A 178 -28.18 -7.14 0.39
C ASN A 178 -29.28 -6.74 -0.60
N GLU A 179 -29.20 -5.53 -1.16
CA GLU A 179 -30.10 -5.08 -2.22
C GLU A 179 -29.40 -4.11 -3.16
N ILE A 180 -29.88 -4.01 -4.39
CA ILE A 180 -29.54 -2.92 -5.29
C ILE A 180 -30.06 -1.61 -4.67
N PRO A 181 -29.23 -0.56 -4.55
CA PRO A 181 -29.67 0.74 -4.05
C PRO A 181 -30.86 1.30 -4.84
N ASP A 182 -31.75 2.03 -4.15
CA ASP A 182 -32.86 2.77 -4.80
C ASP A 182 -32.33 3.85 -5.74
N SER A 183 -31.24 4.50 -5.33
CA SER A 183 -30.49 5.41 -6.19
C SER A 183 -29.01 5.34 -5.83
N THR A 184 -28.13 5.44 -6.82
CA THR A 184 -26.69 5.55 -6.60
C THR A 184 -26.09 6.58 -7.54
N THR A 185 -25.28 7.47 -6.98
CA THR A 185 -24.35 8.29 -7.77
C THR A 185 -22.95 7.73 -7.66
N ILE A 186 -22.28 7.56 -8.81
CA ILE A 186 -20.87 7.20 -8.89
C ILE A 186 -20.16 8.27 -9.67
N SER A 187 -19.06 8.78 -9.12
CA SER A 187 -18.26 9.78 -9.82
C SER A 187 -16.78 9.43 -9.80
N LEU A 188 -16.11 9.72 -10.91
CA LEU A 188 -14.66 9.68 -11.04
C LEU A 188 -14.18 11.06 -11.45
N LYS A 189 -13.41 11.70 -10.58
CA LYS A 189 -12.65 12.90 -10.87
C LYS A 189 -11.20 12.53 -11.13
N ILE A 190 -10.68 12.90 -12.28
CA ILE A 190 -9.26 12.75 -12.62
C ILE A 190 -8.67 14.14 -12.66
N PHE A 191 -7.61 14.39 -11.90
CA PHE A 191 -7.05 15.72 -11.74
C PHE A 191 -5.52 15.76 -11.68
N PHE A 192 -5.00 16.95 -11.98
CA PHE A 192 -3.57 17.28 -11.94
C PHE A 192 -3.38 18.67 -11.34
N TYR A 193 -2.48 18.78 -10.36
CA TYR A 193 -2.06 20.04 -9.76
C TYR A 193 -0.75 20.52 -10.39
N LEU A 194 -0.78 21.71 -10.98
CA LEU A 194 0.28 22.21 -11.87
C LEU A 194 1.60 22.52 -11.15
N PHE A 195 1.57 23.18 -10.00
CA PHE A 195 2.77 23.63 -9.30
C PHE A 195 3.38 22.52 -8.44
N GLN A 196 2.54 21.75 -7.76
CA GLN A 196 2.95 20.57 -7.00
C GLN A 196 3.40 19.44 -7.92
N ARG A 197 2.95 19.43 -9.18
CA ARG A 197 3.17 18.36 -10.17
C ARG A 197 2.66 17.00 -9.68
N THR A 198 1.63 17.04 -8.86
CA THR A 198 0.95 15.86 -8.33
C THR A 198 -0.29 15.59 -9.17
N ARG A 199 -0.63 14.31 -9.31
CA ARG A 199 -1.85 13.85 -9.96
C ARG A 199 -2.65 13.05 -8.96
N GLY A 200 -3.94 12.95 -9.21
CA GLY A 200 -4.78 12.09 -8.42
C GLY A 200 -6.04 11.69 -9.13
N VAL A 201 -6.70 10.72 -8.52
CA VAL A 201 -8.06 10.35 -8.83
C VAL A 201 -8.88 10.51 -7.57
N ASN A 202 -10.12 10.91 -7.74
CA ASN A 202 -11.09 10.93 -6.68
C ASN A 202 -12.33 10.16 -7.15
N LEU A 203 -12.72 9.22 -6.32
CA LEU A 203 -13.79 8.27 -6.55
C LEU A 203 -14.85 8.58 -5.50
N ASN A 204 -16.09 8.77 -5.93
CA ASN A 204 -17.22 9.01 -5.06
C ASN A 204 -18.28 7.95 -5.34
N ILE A 205 -18.85 7.39 -4.28
CA ILE A 205 -20.06 6.61 -4.34
C ILE A 205 -21.06 7.15 -3.33
N LYS A 206 -22.32 7.28 -3.73
CA LYS A 206 -23.43 7.71 -2.87
C LYS A 206 -24.63 6.79 -3.10
N PRO A 207 -24.67 5.62 -2.43
CA PRO A 207 -25.83 4.74 -2.49
C PRO A 207 -26.92 5.24 -1.52
N ILE A 208 -28.18 5.11 -1.94
CA ILE A 208 -29.37 5.47 -1.18
C ILE A 208 -30.26 4.23 -1.07
N TYR A 209 -30.69 3.93 0.15
CA TYR A 209 -31.54 2.80 0.49
C TYR A 209 -32.71 3.28 1.37
N ASP A 210 -33.94 2.90 1.02
CA ASP A 210 -35.16 3.30 1.74
C ASP A 210 -35.23 2.70 3.15
N ASN A 211 -34.69 1.49 3.34
CA ASN A 211 -34.72 0.78 4.64
C ASN A 211 -33.39 0.86 5.40
N GLY A 212 -32.54 1.83 5.05
CA GLY A 212 -31.19 1.94 5.60
C GLY A 212 -30.20 0.97 4.93
N ASN A 213 -28.92 1.17 5.25
CA ASN A 213 -27.81 0.50 4.60
C ASN A 213 -27.15 -0.60 5.46
N GLU A 214 -27.76 -0.96 6.59
CA GLU A 214 -27.25 -2.04 7.44
C GLU A 214 -27.24 -3.36 6.67
N ASN A 215 -26.09 -4.05 6.67
CA ASN A 215 -25.83 -5.29 5.91
C ASN A 215 -25.90 -5.15 4.38
N LYS A 216 -25.92 -3.92 3.84
CA LYS A 216 -25.83 -3.69 2.40
C LYS A 216 -24.38 -3.63 1.98
N LYS A 217 -24.02 -4.22 0.84
CA LYS A 217 -22.67 -4.20 0.28
C LYS A 217 -22.70 -3.66 -1.13
N ILE A 218 -21.67 -2.89 -1.46
CA ILE A 218 -21.48 -2.35 -2.80
C ILE A 218 -19.99 -2.27 -3.11
N GLU A 219 -19.62 -2.62 -4.33
CA GLU A 219 -18.27 -2.46 -4.85
C GLU A 219 -18.29 -1.47 -6.01
N MET A 220 -17.66 -0.31 -5.86
CA MET A 220 -17.40 0.54 -7.02
C MET A 220 -16.11 0.12 -7.71
N PHE A 221 -16.06 0.29 -9.02
CA PHE A 221 -14.84 0.02 -9.77
C PHE A 221 -14.61 1.01 -10.90
N SER A 222 -13.34 1.15 -11.25
CA SER A 222 -12.90 1.85 -12.45
C SER A 222 -11.83 1.06 -13.17
N GLU A 223 -11.88 1.05 -14.49
CA GLU A 223 -10.84 0.45 -15.34
C GLU A 223 -10.32 1.48 -16.33
N VAL A 224 -9.01 1.55 -16.47
CA VAL A 224 -8.33 2.35 -17.48
C VAL A 224 -7.58 1.38 -18.38
N ASN A 225 -7.94 1.34 -19.65
CA ASN A 225 -7.25 0.52 -20.64
C ASN A 225 -6.44 1.39 -21.60
N SER A 226 -5.25 0.92 -21.92
CA SER A 226 -4.41 1.49 -22.96
C SER A 226 -3.69 0.37 -23.71
N ASP A 227 -3.09 0.68 -24.86
CA ASP A 227 -2.38 -0.30 -25.67
C ASP A 227 -1.22 -1.01 -24.92
N THR A 228 -0.70 -0.38 -23.86
CA THR A 228 0.49 -0.86 -23.12
C THR A 228 0.20 -1.30 -21.69
N ILE A 229 -0.76 -0.65 -21.03
CA ILE A 229 -1.05 -0.80 -19.60
C ILE A 229 -2.55 -0.82 -19.39
N ASN A 230 -3.04 -1.81 -18.67
CA ASN A 230 -4.42 -1.86 -18.16
C ASN A 230 -4.39 -1.74 -16.64
N GLN A 231 -5.28 -0.93 -16.09
CA GLN A 231 -5.35 -0.67 -14.66
C GLN A 231 -6.78 -0.81 -14.20
N ARG A 232 -7.00 -1.56 -13.12
CA ARG A 232 -8.29 -1.71 -12.47
C ARG A 232 -8.17 -1.27 -11.02
N THR A 233 -9.18 -0.55 -10.56
CA THR A 233 -9.37 -0.23 -9.15
C THR A 233 -10.76 -0.66 -8.78
N SER A 234 -10.90 -1.50 -7.76
CA SER A 234 -12.19 -1.79 -7.13
C SER A 234 -12.16 -1.45 -5.65
N ILE A 235 -13.28 -0.96 -5.13
CA ILE A 235 -13.43 -0.54 -3.74
C ILE A 235 -14.77 -1.08 -3.24
N GLY A 236 -14.70 -2.11 -2.39
CA GLY A 236 -15.83 -2.71 -1.71
C GLY A 236 -16.10 -2.04 -0.37
N PHE A 237 -17.38 -1.83 -0.07
CA PHE A 237 -17.87 -1.26 1.19
C PHE A 237 -18.82 -2.23 1.89
N ASP A 238 -18.58 -2.43 3.18
CA ASP A 238 -19.42 -3.25 4.06
C ASP A 238 -19.54 -2.58 5.45
N PRO A 239 -20.66 -1.89 5.77
CA PRO A 239 -21.82 -1.65 4.91
C PRO A 239 -21.58 -0.57 3.84
N ALA A 240 -22.46 -0.52 2.85
CA ALA A 240 -22.50 0.43 1.75
C ALA A 240 -22.80 1.86 2.24
N ILE A 241 -21.81 2.75 2.17
CA ILE A 241 -21.88 4.10 2.73
C ILE A 241 -21.41 5.12 1.70
N GLU A 242 -22.03 6.30 1.69
CA GLU A 242 -21.54 7.45 0.93
C GLU A 242 -20.09 7.76 1.31
N THR A 243 -19.19 7.59 0.35
CA THR A 243 -17.75 7.75 0.58
C THR A 243 -17.10 8.48 -0.59
N ASP A 244 -16.37 9.53 -0.26
CA ASP A 244 -15.40 10.21 -1.10
C ASP A 244 -14.00 9.68 -0.83
N ILE A 245 -13.35 9.18 -1.87
CA ILE A 245 -12.00 8.61 -1.78
C ILE A 245 -11.10 9.37 -2.73
N SER A 246 -9.93 9.79 -2.27
CA SER A 246 -8.91 10.40 -3.13
C SER A 246 -7.58 9.68 -2.98
N PHE A 247 -6.96 9.36 -4.11
CA PHE A 247 -5.60 8.84 -4.19
C PHE A 247 -4.74 9.88 -4.91
N ILE A 248 -3.74 10.43 -4.22
CA ILE A 248 -2.94 11.56 -4.72
C ILE A 248 -1.46 11.19 -4.65
N SER A 249 -0.74 11.32 -5.77
CA SER A 249 0.70 11.10 -5.79
C SER A 249 1.40 12.18 -4.95
N THR A 250 2.39 11.82 -4.14
CA THR A 250 3.21 12.83 -3.46
C THR A 250 4.45 13.20 -4.29
N LYS A 251 5.30 14.10 -3.77
CA LYS A 251 6.60 14.40 -4.37
C LYS A 251 7.63 13.28 -4.18
N LYS A 252 7.44 12.42 -3.15
CA LYS A 252 8.32 11.28 -2.89
C LYS A 252 7.85 10.13 -3.79
N GLN A 253 8.77 9.60 -4.60
CA GLN A 253 8.47 8.50 -5.50
C GLN A 253 7.95 7.29 -4.72
N GLY A 254 6.90 6.64 -5.21
CA GLY A 254 6.30 5.46 -4.58
C GLY A 254 5.41 5.75 -3.37
N VAL A 255 5.32 7.02 -2.92
CA VAL A 255 4.46 7.41 -1.80
C VAL A 255 3.20 8.10 -2.31
N TRP A 256 2.06 7.57 -1.89
CA TRP A 256 0.73 8.05 -2.24
C TRP A 256 -0.02 8.48 -0.99
N GLN A 257 -0.80 9.54 -1.12
CA GLN A 257 -1.72 10.01 -0.10
C GLN A 257 -3.11 9.42 -0.39
N TYR A 258 -3.69 8.83 0.64
CA TYR A 258 -4.99 8.20 0.67
C TYR A 258 -5.88 9.06 1.57
N ASN A 259 -6.99 9.54 1.02
CA ASN A 259 -7.98 10.31 1.74
C ASN A 259 -9.33 9.62 1.62
N PHE A 260 -9.94 9.28 2.75
CA PHE A 260 -11.29 8.75 2.83
C PHE A 260 -12.13 9.74 3.65
N ASN A 261 -13.25 10.17 3.09
CA ASN A 261 -14.24 10.99 3.77
C ASN A 261 -15.63 10.36 3.58
N ARG A 262 -16.38 10.15 4.65
CA ARG A 262 -17.69 9.50 4.62
C ARG A 262 -18.69 10.12 5.59
N GLU A 263 -19.96 10.05 5.20
CA GLU A 263 -21.07 10.63 5.95
C GLU A 263 -21.85 9.55 6.73
N SER A 264 -21.17 8.85 7.65
CA SER A 264 -21.83 7.83 8.50
C SER A 264 -21.13 7.68 9.86
N SER A 265 -21.91 7.31 10.88
CA SER A 265 -21.39 6.91 12.20
C SER A 265 -21.21 5.40 12.37
N GLN A 266 -21.67 4.59 11.42
CA GLN A 266 -21.51 3.14 11.47
C GLN A 266 -20.05 2.76 11.18
N GLU A 267 -19.51 1.73 11.83
CA GLU A 267 -18.22 1.17 11.42
C GLU A 267 -18.37 0.51 10.03
N SER A 268 -17.37 0.65 9.17
CA SER A 268 -17.37 0.02 7.84
C SER A 268 -16.01 -0.53 7.51
N LYS A 269 -15.99 -1.73 6.94
CA LYS A 269 -14.82 -2.32 6.32
C LYS A 269 -14.75 -1.88 4.87
N VAL A 270 -13.59 -1.38 4.46
CA VAL A 270 -13.31 -0.98 3.08
C VAL A 270 -12.16 -1.80 2.54
N THR A 271 -12.40 -2.46 1.40
CA THR A 271 -11.40 -3.25 0.70
C THR A 271 -11.15 -2.61 -0.65
N THR A 272 -9.94 -2.09 -0.88
CA THR A 272 -9.52 -1.52 -2.16
C THR A 272 -8.53 -2.44 -2.85
N THR A 273 -8.83 -2.86 -4.08
CA THR A 273 -7.93 -3.65 -4.91
C THR A 273 -7.43 -2.82 -6.08
N PHE A 274 -6.11 -2.73 -6.22
CA PHE A 274 -5.43 -2.11 -7.35
C PHE A 274 -4.74 -3.19 -8.18
N THR A 275 -5.18 -3.36 -9.42
CA THR A 275 -4.55 -4.27 -10.38
C THR A 275 -3.91 -3.47 -11.49
N THR A 276 -2.67 -3.79 -11.86
CA THR A 276 -2.03 -3.24 -13.06
C THR A 276 -1.42 -4.36 -13.88
N THR A 277 -1.79 -4.42 -15.14
CA THR A 277 -1.28 -5.37 -16.12
C THR A 277 -0.47 -4.63 -17.17
N GLU A 278 0.82 -4.95 -17.26
CA GLU A 278 1.73 -4.41 -18.27
C GLU A 278 2.44 -5.56 -18.97
N SER A 279 2.40 -5.57 -20.31
CA SER A 279 3.02 -6.62 -21.14
C SER A 279 2.65 -8.07 -20.73
N GLY A 280 1.40 -8.27 -20.29
CA GLY A 280 0.88 -9.58 -19.86
C GLY A 280 1.24 -9.98 -18.43
N VAL A 281 1.95 -9.14 -17.69
CA VAL A 281 2.28 -9.37 -16.28
C VAL A 281 1.39 -8.50 -15.40
N SER A 282 0.61 -9.13 -14.54
CA SER A 282 -0.27 -8.46 -13.57
C SER A 282 0.41 -8.32 -12.22
N LYS A 283 0.26 -7.15 -11.61
CA LYS A 283 0.57 -6.87 -10.20
C LYS A 283 -0.73 -6.48 -9.50
N GLU A 284 -0.89 -6.95 -8.28
CA GLU A 284 -2.07 -6.66 -7.47
C GLU A 284 -1.64 -6.10 -6.11
N THR A 285 -2.39 -5.11 -5.63
CA THR A 285 -2.25 -4.59 -4.27
C THR A 285 -3.63 -4.43 -3.66
N ILE A 286 -3.88 -5.09 -2.54
CA ILE A 286 -5.12 -5.03 -1.78
C ILE A 286 -4.85 -4.26 -0.49
N LEU A 287 -5.68 -3.26 -0.24
CA LEU A 287 -5.70 -2.45 0.98
C LEU A 287 -7.02 -2.72 1.69
N THR A 288 -6.97 -3.19 2.93
CA THR A 288 -8.18 -3.37 3.76
C THR A 288 -8.10 -2.45 4.96
N ILE A 289 -9.12 -1.62 5.15
CA ILE A 289 -9.30 -0.78 6.33
C ILE A 289 -10.52 -1.31 7.07
N ASP A 290 -10.30 -1.91 8.23
CA ASP A 290 -11.39 -2.30 9.13
C ASP A 290 -11.71 -1.16 10.09
N LYS A 291 -13.01 -0.87 10.25
CA LYS A 291 -13.55 0.27 11.02
C LYS A 291 -13.11 1.64 10.50
N LEU A 292 -13.20 1.86 9.19
CA LEU A 292 -12.91 3.16 8.58
C LEU A 292 -13.63 4.29 9.36
N PRO A 293 -12.94 5.33 9.86
CA PRO A 293 -13.57 6.46 10.55
C PRO A 293 -14.26 7.41 9.55
N LYS A 294 -14.89 8.49 10.02
CA LYS A 294 -15.52 9.49 9.15
C LYS A 294 -14.52 10.14 8.19
N GLU A 295 -13.37 10.51 8.71
CA GLU A 295 -12.26 11.08 7.95
C GLU A 295 -11.00 10.31 8.29
N LEU A 296 -10.30 9.83 7.26
CA LEU A 296 -9.00 9.19 7.38
C LEU A 296 -8.07 9.69 6.28
N LEU A 297 -6.97 10.32 6.67
CA LEU A 297 -5.97 10.87 5.77
C LEU A 297 -4.60 10.31 6.12
N PHE A 298 -4.02 9.50 5.25
CA PHE A 298 -2.66 8.99 5.47
C PHE A 298 -1.84 8.94 4.18
N SER A 299 -0.53 8.96 4.33
CA SER A 299 0.42 8.64 3.26
C SER A 299 0.93 7.22 3.44
N LEU A 300 1.03 6.49 2.35
CA LEU A 300 1.58 5.14 2.32
C LEU A 300 2.64 5.04 1.22
N GLY A 301 3.80 4.52 1.59
CA GLY A 301 4.85 4.09 0.68
C GLY A 301 5.29 2.69 1.06
N ILE A 302 5.33 1.79 0.10
CA ILE A 302 5.74 0.42 0.34
C ILE A 302 6.56 -0.08 -0.84
N THR A 303 7.70 -0.70 -0.56
CA THR A 303 8.42 -1.47 -1.57
C THR A 303 8.37 -2.94 -1.20
N PRO A 304 8.33 -3.85 -2.19
CA PRO A 304 8.33 -5.29 -1.91
C PRO A 304 9.55 -5.68 -1.07
N LEU A 305 9.45 -6.79 -0.34
CA LEU A 305 10.63 -7.43 0.24
C LEU A 305 11.52 -7.86 -0.93
N THR A 306 12.69 -7.26 -1.13
CA THR A 306 13.64 -7.68 -2.18
C THR A 306 15.03 -7.92 -1.60
N ASN A 307 15.85 -8.70 -2.30
CA ASN A 307 17.25 -8.95 -1.88
C ASN A 307 18.07 -7.65 -1.77
N GLY A 308 17.68 -6.59 -2.48
CA GLY A 308 18.32 -5.27 -2.41
C GLY A 308 17.78 -4.38 -1.29
N GLY A 309 16.87 -4.89 -0.46
CA GLY A 309 16.21 -4.13 0.59
C GLY A 309 14.81 -3.66 0.25
N GLY A 310 14.20 -2.97 1.19
CA GLY A 310 12.89 -2.36 1.04
C GLY A 310 12.55 -1.42 2.19
N SER A 311 11.40 -0.75 2.06
CA SER A 311 10.89 0.19 3.04
C SER A 311 9.37 0.15 3.13
N PHE A 312 8.88 0.51 4.31
CA PHE A 312 7.48 0.75 4.63
C PHE A 312 7.38 2.14 5.27
N LEU A 313 6.44 2.95 4.80
CA LEU A 313 6.13 4.26 5.35
C LEU A 313 4.62 4.38 5.46
N TYR A 314 4.13 4.59 6.67
CA TYR A 314 2.79 5.05 6.96
C TYR A 314 2.90 6.36 7.75
N GLU A 315 2.21 7.40 7.31
CA GLU A 315 2.18 8.70 7.99
C GLU A 315 0.75 9.25 8.04
N CYS A 316 0.34 9.70 9.22
CA CYS A 316 -0.98 10.22 9.50
C CYS A 316 -0.89 11.35 10.54
N ASP A 317 -1.81 12.31 10.50
CA ASP A 317 -1.79 13.44 11.43
C ASP A 317 -2.26 13.03 12.85
N GLU A 318 -3.07 11.97 12.93
CA GLU A 318 -3.69 11.49 14.16
C GLU A 318 -3.58 9.96 14.28
N MET A 319 -3.79 9.45 15.49
CA MET A 319 -3.88 8.01 15.73
C MET A 319 -5.32 7.55 15.56
N TYR A 320 -5.51 6.36 14.99
CA TYR A 320 -6.84 5.78 14.77
C TYR A 320 -6.93 4.36 15.32
N ASN A 321 -8.06 4.03 15.94
CA ASN A 321 -8.36 2.65 16.34
C ASN A 321 -8.93 1.88 15.13
N ILE A 322 -8.06 1.60 14.17
CA ILE A 322 -8.36 0.83 12.96
C ILE A 322 -7.33 -0.28 12.74
N GLU A 323 -7.69 -1.24 11.91
CA GLU A 323 -6.74 -2.21 11.34
C GLU A 323 -6.55 -1.90 9.85
N LEU A 324 -5.30 -1.62 9.48
CA LEU A 324 -4.86 -1.45 8.10
C LEU A 324 -4.11 -2.70 7.66
N GLN A 325 -4.66 -3.44 6.70
CA GLN A 325 -3.98 -4.56 6.06
C GLN A 325 -3.57 -4.19 4.64
N ILE A 326 -2.36 -4.58 4.24
CA ILE A 326 -1.81 -4.37 2.91
C ILE A 326 -1.30 -5.71 2.40
N LYS A 327 -1.77 -6.14 1.23
CA LYS A 327 -1.29 -7.32 0.53
C LYS A 327 -0.86 -6.93 -0.85
N GLY A 328 0.40 -7.16 -1.20
CA GLY A 328 0.93 -6.89 -2.53
C GLY A 328 1.52 -8.14 -3.15
N ASP A 329 1.02 -8.55 -4.31
CA ASP A 329 1.60 -9.63 -5.10
C ASP A 329 2.52 -9.05 -6.17
N TYR A 330 3.82 -9.24 -5.97
CA TYR A 330 4.85 -8.86 -6.94
C TYR A 330 5.55 -10.10 -7.48
N ILE A 331 5.98 -10.03 -8.75
CA ILE A 331 6.53 -11.13 -9.57
C ILE A 331 7.59 -11.97 -8.84
N THR A 332 8.37 -11.36 -7.95
CA THR A 332 9.46 -12.05 -7.25
C THR A 332 9.25 -12.24 -5.77
N ASN A 333 8.41 -11.41 -5.09
CA ASN A 333 8.17 -11.46 -3.65
C ASN A 333 6.86 -10.74 -3.31
N SER A 334 6.00 -11.35 -2.51
CA SER A 334 4.81 -10.67 -1.98
C SER A 334 5.15 -9.91 -0.70
N ILE A 335 4.29 -8.96 -0.34
CA ILE A 335 4.33 -8.32 0.98
C ILE A 335 2.94 -8.42 1.61
N TYR A 336 2.92 -8.81 2.87
CA TYR A 336 1.74 -8.80 3.71
C TYR A 336 2.04 -7.99 4.96
N SER A 337 1.33 -6.89 5.15
CA SER A 337 1.51 -6.02 6.31
C SER A 337 0.21 -5.79 7.04
N ILE A 338 0.27 -5.78 8.38
CA ILE A 338 -0.85 -5.42 9.25
C ILE A 338 -0.38 -4.32 10.19
N LEU A 339 -1.21 -3.28 10.33
CA LEU A 339 -1.02 -2.21 11.30
C LEU A 339 -2.32 -2.04 12.10
N ARG A 340 -2.30 -2.36 13.39
CA ARG A 340 -3.45 -2.20 14.31
C ARG A 340 -3.24 -1.01 15.23
N ASN A 341 -4.32 -0.30 15.53
CA ASN A 341 -4.25 0.98 16.26
C ASN A 341 -3.26 1.91 15.55
N THR A 342 -3.59 2.31 14.31
CA THR A 342 -2.64 2.98 13.43
C THR A 342 -2.07 4.24 14.09
N PRO A 343 -0.73 4.36 14.15
CA PRO A 343 -0.03 5.44 14.84
C PRO A 343 0.00 6.72 14.01
N ARG A 344 0.70 7.76 14.46
CA ARG A 344 0.99 8.91 13.58
C ARG A 344 2.01 8.57 12.51
N ARG A 345 2.96 7.69 12.82
CA ARG A 345 4.00 7.30 11.89
C ARG A 345 4.48 5.88 12.15
N VAL A 346 4.69 5.14 11.08
CA VAL A 346 5.55 3.95 11.02
C VAL A 346 6.48 4.13 9.85
N TYR A 347 7.77 4.12 10.10
CA TYR A 347 8.79 3.97 9.09
C TYR A 347 9.58 2.70 9.40
N ALA A 348 9.76 1.85 8.40
CA ALA A 348 10.66 0.72 8.48
C ALA A 348 11.49 0.65 7.20
N GLU A 349 12.76 0.30 7.34
CA GLU A 349 13.68 0.09 6.23
C GLU A 349 14.53 -1.15 6.54
N TRP A 350 14.82 -1.95 5.53
CA TRP A 350 15.53 -3.20 5.72
C TRP A 350 16.42 -3.55 4.54
N ILE A 351 17.53 -4.22 4.83
CA ILE A 351 18.46 -4.81 3.86
C ILE A 351 18.66 -6.28 4.27
N PRO A 352 17.99 -7.24 3.62
CA PRO A 352 17.99 -8.64 4.06
C PRO A 352 19.19 -9.40 3.48
N SER A 353 20.40 -8.94 3.80
CA SER A 353 21.67 -9.52 3.33
C SER A 353 22.36 -10.34 4.43
N LEU A 354 23.13 -11.36 4.05
CA LEU A 354 24.04 -12.06 4.98
C LEU A 354 25.18 -11.13 5.42
N GLU A 355 25.71 -10.34 4.50
CA GLU A 355 26.76 -9.35 4.74
C GLU A 355 26.16 -7.94 4.76
N ASN A 356 26.42 -7.19 5.82
CA ASN A 356 25.95 -5.81 5.98
C ASN A 356 24.41 -5.68 5.88
N GLY A 357 23.69 -6.60 6.54
CA GLY A 357 22.25 -6.47 6.66
C GLY A 357 21.87 -5.46 7.72
N GLU A 358 20.72 -4.84 7.53
CA GLU A 358 20.23 -3.73 8.36
C GLU A 358 18.71 -3.80 8.49
N TYR A 359 18.22 -3.35 9.64
CA TYR A 359 16.81 -3.11 9.90
C TYR A 359 16.67 -1.85 10.74
N HIS A 360 15.92 -0.87 10.26
CA HIS A 360 15.54 0.34 10.98
C HIS A 360 14.03 0.38 11.15
N ILE A 361 13.55 0.76 12.33
CA ILE A 361 12.14 0.97 12.60
C ILE A 361 11.92 2.18 13.51
N GLU A 362 11.08 3.11 13.04
CA GLU A 362 10.66 4.31 13.75
C GLU A 362 9.14 4.31 13.82
N ILE A 363 8.58 4.36 15.03
CA ILE A 363 7.14 4.38 15.28
C ILE A 363 6.80 5.47 16.27
N ASP A 364 5.82 6.31 15.94
CA ASP A 364 5.26 7.32 16.83
C ASP A 364 3.85 6.91 17.29
N SER A 365 3.78 6.15 18.39
CA SER A 365 2.55 5.46 18.79
C SER A 365 2.34 5.30 20.30
N ASP A 366 1.11 4.93 20.66
CA ASP A 366 0.77 4.32 21.95
C ASP A 366 -0.15 3.10 21.72
N GLY A 367 0.40 1.90 21.83
CA GLY A 367 -0.34 0.63 21.72
C GLY A 367 -0.55 0.10 20.30
N THR A 368 0.35 0.38 19.36
CA THR A 368 0.27 -0.12 17.97
C THR A 368 0.78 -1.55 17.83
N ASP A 369 0.15 -2.37 16.99
CA ASP A 369 0.75 -3.63 16.54
C ASP A 369 1.16 -3.49 15.08
N PHE A 370 2.34 -4.01 14.73
CA PHE A 370 2.87 -3.96 13.37
C PHE A 370 3.45 -5.30 12.94
N VAL A 371 3.05 -5.76 11.76
CA VAL A 371 3.49 -7.02 11.16
C VAL A 371 3.90 -6.77 9.71
N ILE A 372 5.04 -7.32 9.28
CA ILE A 372 5.46 -7.43 7.88
C ILE A 372 5.88 -8.86 7.59
N ARG A 373 5.33 -9.45 6.53
CA ARG A 373 5.61 -10.82 6.09
C ARG A 373 5.77 -10.90 4.58
N ASP A 374 6.47 -11.92 4.09
CA ASP A 374 6.55 -12.25 2.66
C ASP A 374 5.36 -13.08 2.14
N SER A 375 4.63 -13.73 3.04
CA SER A 375 3.39 -14.46 2.75
C SER A 375 2.44 -14.38 3.93
N GLU A 376 1.14 -14.38 3.63
CA GLU A 376 0.08 -14.51 4.62
C GLU A 376 0.08 -15.89 5.28
N ILE A 377 0.39 -16.94 4.50
CA ILE A 377 0.38 -18.34 4.92
C ILE A 377 1.83 -18.87 4.87
N ASN A 378 2.35 -19.35 5.99
CA ASN A 378 3.71 -19.91 6.13
C ASN A 378 4.82 -18.95 5.65
N PRO A 379 4.99 -17.77 6.27
CA PRO A 379 6.03 -16.81 5.87
C PRO A 379 7.44 -17.37 6.09
N ILE A 380 8.36 -17.08 5.17
CA ILE A 380 9.80 -17.32 5.35
C ILE A 380 10.42 -16.11 6.04
N VAL A 381 9.95 -14.91 5.68
CA VAL A 381 10.32 -13.64 6.31
C VAL A 381 9.13 -13.14 7.13
N ASN A 382 9.31 -13.00 8.44
CA ASN A 382 8.28 -12.51 9.35
C ASN A 382 8.90 -11.53 10.36
N PHE A 383 8.40 -10.31 10.36
CA PHE A 383 8.64 -9.32 11.38
C PHE A 383 7.32 -8.97 12.05
N GLU A 384 7.27 -9.06 13.38
CA GLU A 384 6.04 -8.83 14.15
C GLU A 384 6.39 -8.20 15.49
N VAL A 385 5.72 -7.09 15.82
CA VAL A 385 5.83 -6.42 17.10
C VAL A 385 4.44 -5.98 17.56
N THR A 386 4.17 -6.12 18.86
CA THR A 386 2.86 -5.83 19.46
C THR A 386 2.97 -4.85 20.62
N GLY A 387 1.93 -4.06 20.86
CA GLY A 387 1.86 -3.09 21.96
C GLY A 387 2.94 -2.01 21.92
N LEU A 388 3.36 -1.62 20.71
CA LEU A 388 4.39 -0.62 20.45
C LEU A 388 4.05 0.70 21.15
N LYS A 389 5.03 1.28 21.83
CA LYS A 389 5.02 2.71 22.21
C LYS A 389 5.83 3.50 21.19
N SER A 390 6.19 4.75 21.46
CA SER A 390 7.15 5.47 20.62
C SER A 390 8.50 4.72 20.61
N ILE A 391 8.94 4.32 19.43
CA ILE A 391 10.06 3.40 19.25
C ILE A 391 10.97 3.91 18.15
N ASP A 392 12.26 3.77 18.41
CA ASP A 392 13.35 3.96 17.46
C ASP A 392 14.31 2.79 17.72
N LEU A 393 14.52 1.95 16.71
CA LEU A 393 15.38 0.78 16.78
C LEU A 393 16.15 0.60 15.47
N ASP A 394 17.45 0.39 15.61
CA ASP A 394 18.35 -0.03 14.55
C ASP A 394 18.95 -1.38 14.88
N ALA A 395 18.93 -2.32 13.95
CA ALA A 395 19.64 -3.58 14.05
C ALA A 395 20.54 -3.77 12.82
N TYR A 396 21.79 -4.09 13.07
CA TYR A 396 22.82 -4.33 12.06
C TYR A 396 23.39 -5.72 12.22
N TRP A 397 23.65 -6.41 11.12
CA TRP A 397 24.28 -7.72 11.17
C TRP A 397 25.25 -7.99 10.04
N ASN A 398 26.18 -8.88 10.35
CA ASN A 398 26.99 -9.61 9.41
C ASN A 398 27.00 -11.07 9.85
N PHE A 399 26.17 -11.91 9.22
CA PHE A 399 26.05 -13.34 9.55
C PHE A 399 27.12 -14.20 8.84
N THR A 400 28.29 -13.63 8.58
CA THR A 400 29.47 -14.40 8.17
C THR A 400 30.22 -14.94 9.39
N ASN A 401 31.39 -15.53 9.16
CA ASN A 401 32.27 -16.05 10.21
C ASN A 401 33.70 -15.56 9.90
N PRO A 402 34.25 -14.56 10.61
CA PRO A 402 33.69 -13.90 11.79
C PRO A 402 32.43 -13.09 11.50
N GLY A 403 31.51 -13.01 12.46
CA GLY A 403 30.23 -12.32 12.31
C GLY A 403 29.92 -11.36 13.45
N THR A 404 28.91 -10.52 13.24
CA THR A 404 28.45 -9.51 14.19
C THR A 404 26.94 -9.34 14.16
N PHE A 405 26.35 -8.96 15.29
CA PHE A 405 24.97 -8.52 15.43
C PHE A 405 24.91 -7.39 16.45
N THR A 406 24.37 -6.24 16.06
CA THR A 406 24.31 -5.04 16.91
C THR A 406 22.90 -4.46 16.87
N VAL A 407 22.40 -4.06 18.04
CA VAL A 407 21.08 -3.45 18.20
C VAL A 407 21.22 -2.15 18.98
N TYR A 408 20.69 -1.07 18.43
CA TYR A 408 20.46 0.21 19.10
C TYR A 408 18.97 0.42 19.26
N LYS A 409 18.53 0.99 20.38
CA LYS A 409 17.11 1.27 20.60
C LYS A 409 16.86 2.27 21.72
N ASN A 410 15.63 2.78 21.80
CA ASN A 410 15.17 3.54 22.96
C ASN A 410 15.10 2.68 24.24
N ASN A 411 15.28 3.36 25.39
CA ASN A 411 15.11 2.77 26.72
C ASN A 411 13.67 2.24 26.87
N GLU A 412 13.48 1.15 27.62
CA GLU A 412 12.17 0.54 27.96
C GLU A 412 11.50 -0.37 26.89
N LEU A 413 12.02 -0.47 25.66
CA LEU A 413 11.44 -1.35 24.65
C LEU A 413 11.86 -2.82 24.82
N ASN A 414 10.89 -3.75 24.91
CA ASN A 414 11.07 -5.19 24.65
C ASN A 414 11.40 -5.47 23.18
N VAL A 415 12.51 -6.17 22.93
CA VAL A 415 12.93 -6.54 21.57
C VAL A 415 12.56 -8.00 21.32
N ASP A 416 11.73 -8.25 20.30
CA ASP A 416 11.53 -9.58 19.71
C ASP A 416 11.85 -9.50 18.22
N ILE A 417 13.02 -10.01 17.84
CA ILE A 417 13.49 -10.05 16.45
C ILE A 417 13.58 -11.52 16.04
N ASN A 418 13.00 -11.86 14.90
CA ASN A 418 13.12 -13.20 14.30
C ASN A 418 13.38 -13.05 12.79
N LEU A 419 14.63 -13.26 12.39
CA LEU A 419 15.12 -13.12 11.02
C LEU A 419 15.52 -14.48 10.47
N SER A 420 15.16 -14.73 9.20
CA SER A 420 15.62 -15.89 8.44
C SER A 420 16.13 -15.41 7.07
N ILE A 421 17.41 -15.62 6.79
CA ILE A 421 18.06 -15.19 5.55
C ILE A 421 18.85 -16.38 4.97
N GLY A 422 18.33 -16.96 3.89
CA GLY A 422 18.89 -18.20 3.33
C GLY A 422 18.79 -19.35 4.34
N GLY A 423 19.93 -19.97 4.67
CA GLY A 423 20.02 -21.03 5.69
C GLY A 423 20.32 -20.51 7.11
N TRP A 424 20.36 -19.19 7.31
CA TRP A 424 20.65 -18.57 8.60
C TRP A 424 19.38 -18.10 9.29
N VAL A 425 19.34 -18.29 10.61
CA VAL A 425 18.28 -17.83 11.50
C VAL A 425 18.92 -17.00 12.61
N ALA A 426 18.40 -15.80 12.85
CA ALA A 426 18.76 -14.96 13.98
C ALA A 426 17.51 -14.62 14.79
N LYS A 427 17.50 -14.96 16.07
CA LYS A 427 16.40 -14.66 16.99
C LYS A 427 16.96 -13.92 18.19
N LEU A 428 16.34 -12.82 18.57
CA LEU A 428 16.64 -12.09 19.80
C LEU A 428 15.31 -11.80 20.51
N ASN A 429 15.13 -12.40 21.67
CA ASN A 429 14.10 -12.00 22.62
C ASN A 429 14.79 -11.40 23.85
N ALA A 430 14.63 -10.11 24.08
CA ALA A 430 15.25 -9.43 25.21
C ALA A 430 14.27 -8.46 25.87
N GLN A 431 14.19 -8.53 27.21
CA GLN A 431 13.52 -7.54 28.05
C GLN A 431 14.55 -6.54 28.57
N PRO A 432 14.62 -5.28 28.07
CA PRO A 432 15.83 -4.47 28.24
C PRO A 432 15.69 -3.30 29.20
N ILE A 433 16.83 -2.87 29.74
CA ILE A 433 17.10 -1.49 30.18
C ILE A 433 18.18 -0.85 29.28
N ALA A 434 19.11 -1.65 28.72
CA ALA A 434 20.12 -1.20 27.77
C ALA A 434 19.54 -0.68 26.46
N ASN A 435 20.15 0.38 25.92
CA ASN A 435 19.92 0.95 24.59
C ASN A 435 20.87 0.40 23.52
N TYR A 436 21.82 -0.44 23.94
CA TYR A 436 22.87 -1.01 23.11
C TYR A 436 23.10 -2.47 23.48
N LEU A 437 23.16 -3.33 22.47
CA LEU A 437 23.64 -4.70 22.58
C LEU A 437 24.45 -5.01 21.32
N THR A 438 25.68 -5.45 21.48
CA THR A 438 26.45 -6.06 20.39
C THR A 438 26.89 -7.46 20.76
N THR A 439 26.90 -8.35 19.79
CA THR A 439 27.49 -9.67 19.88
C THR A 439 28.34 -9.89 18.63
N SER A 440 29.56 -10.38 18.82
CA SER A 440 30.46 -10.75 17.71
C SER A 440 31.08 -12.11 17.96
N TRP A 441 31.37 -12.83 16.88
CA TRP A 441 31.85 -14.20 16.98
C TRP A 441 32.84 -14.57 15.89
N LEU A 442 33.66 -15.56 16.20
CA LEU A 442 34.37 -16.41 15.25
C LEU A 442 34.25 -17.84 15.75
N ILE A 443 33.56 -18.68 14.98
CA ILE A 443 33.30 -20.07 15.33
C ILE A 443 34.21 -20.97 14.50
N ASP A 444 35.35 -21.36 15.07
CA ASP A 444 36.36 -22.24 14.48
C ASP A 444 37.13 -22.99 15.59
N THR A 445 38.12 -23.79 15.22
CA THR A 445 39.13 -24.41 16.08
C THR A 445 39.72 -23.45 17.10
N SER A 446 40.13 -22.26 16.67
CA SER A 446 40.39 -21.12 17.55
C SER A 446 39.36 -20.05 17.26
N GLY A 447 38.61 -19.64 18.27
CA GLY A 447 37.45 -18.78 18.09
C GLY A 447 37.21 -17.82 19.24
N TYR A 448 36.16 -17.03 19.09
CA TYR A 448 35.71 -16.13 20.15
C TYR A 448 34.21 -15.88 20.10
N LEU A 449 33.69 -15.48 21.26
CA LEU A 449 32.39 -14.86 21.44
C LEU A 449 32.62 -13.58 22.26
N SER A 450 32.13 -12.46 21.79
CA SER A 450 32.16 -11.19 22.52
C SER A 450 30.76 -10.61 22.60
N ILE A 451 30.43 -10.04 23.74
CA ILE A 451 29.15 -9.40 24.00
C ILE A 451 29.40 -8.11 24.77
N ASP A 452 28.70 -7.06 24.40
CA ASP A 452 28.80 -5.77 25.07
C ASP A 452 27.44 -5.06 25.12
N THR A 453 27.19 -4.43 26.26
CA THR A 453 25.96 -3.68 26.59
C THR A 453 26.27 -2.28 27.12
N ASN A 454 27.53 -1.82 27.02
CA ASN A 454 28.06 -0.62 27.68
C ASN A 454 27.78 -0.60 29.19
N TRP A 455 27.89 -1.77 29.83
CA TRP A 455 27.61 -1.98 31.24
C TRP A 455 26.17 -1.64 31.69
N VAL A 456 25.22 -1.54 30.76
CA VAL A 456 23.81 -1.30 31.07
C VAL A 456 23.06 -2.64 31.12
N PRO A 457 22.25 -2.92 32.16
CA PRO A 457 21.59 -4.21 32.30
C PRO A 457 20.52 -4.51 31.25
N LEU A 458 20.43 -5.78 30.88
CA LEU A 458 19.29 -6.46 30.28
C LEU A 458 18.59 -7.28 31.35
N SER A 459 17.26 -7.21 31.43
CA SER A 459 16.48 -8.03 32.36
C SER A 459 16.53 -9.49 31.94
N THR A 460 16.32 -9.77 30.65
CA THR A 460 16.49 -11.10 30.06
C THR A 460 17.06 -10.99 28.65
N MET A 461 17.71 -12.06 28.18
CA MET A 461 18.17 -12.24 26.81
C MET A 461 18.04 -13.71 26.41
N ASP A 462 17.44 -13.98 25.24
CA ASP A 462 17.54 -15.24 24.49
C ASP A 462 17.95 -14.88 23.06
N LEU A 463 19.25 -14.99 22.78
CA LEU A 463 19.84 -14.76 21.47
C LEU A 463 20.20 -16.11 20.83
N ILE A 464 19.76 -16.33 19.61
CA ILE A 464 20.15 -17.46 18.77
C ILE A 464 20.61 -16.91 17.42
N ILE A 465 21.80 -17.28 16.97
CA ILE A 465 22.24 -17.04 15.59
C ILE A 465 22.75 -18.38 15.05
N LYS A 466 22.10 -18.94 14.04
CA LYS A 466 22.38 -20.30 13.57
C LYS A 466 22.34 -20.37 12.04
N GLY A 467 23.44 -20.79 11.45
CA GLY A 467 23.53 -21.22 10.06
C GLY A 467 23.44 -22.74 9.92
N PRO A 468 23.69 -23.28 8.71
CA PRO A 468 23.59 -24.72 8.46
C PRO A 468 24.60 -25.57 9.23
N LEU A 469 25.79 -25.03 9.52
CA LEU A 469 26.91 -25.79 10.11
C LEU A 469 27.44 -25.20 11.42
N ILE A 470 27.13 -23.94 11.70
CA ILE A 470 27.65 -23.21 12.86
C ILE A 470 26.57 -22.33 13.45
N GLY A 471 26.70 -22.00 14.74
CA GLY A 471 25.81 -21.08 15.40
C GLY A 471 26.20 -20.81 16.84
N LEU A 472 25.52 -19.85 17.46
CA LEU A 472 25.66 -19.50 18.86
C LEU A 472 24.28 -19.33 19.48
N ARG A 473 24.20 -19.61 20.77
CA ARG A 473 23.05 -19.29 21.60
C ARG A 473 23.53 -18.70 22.90
N THR A 474 22.92 -17.59 23.31
CA THR A 474 23.13 -17.03 24.64
C THR A 474 21.79 -16.78 25.30
N ILE A 475 21.58 -17.39 26.47
CA ILE A 475 20.41 -17.16 27.32
C ILE A 475 20.89 -16.57 28.63
N GLY A 476 20.29 -15.50 29.13
CA GLY A 476 20.66 -14.94 30.44
C GLY A 476 19.61 -14.07 31.09
N GLU A 477 19.78 -13.85 32.39
CA GLU A 477 18.91 -13.03 33.25
C GLU A 477 19.74 -12.02 34.06
N SER A 478 19.23 -10.80 34.17
CA SER A 478 19.88 -9.65 34.82
C SER A 478 21.33 -9.46 34.36
N TYR A 479 21.52 -9.56 33.06
CA TYR A 479 22.81 -9.64 32.37
C TYR A 479 23.30 -8.25 31.98
N LYS A 480 24.55 -7.90 32.27
CA LYS A 480 25.28 -6.77 31.66
C LYS A 480 26.71 -7.16 31.37
N ALA A 481 27.28 -6.56 30.34
CA ALA A 481 28.66 -6.76 29.93
C ALA A 481 29.29 -5.43 29.48
N GLU A 482 30.61 -5.34 29.69
CA GLU A 482 31.50 -4.29 29.19
C GLU A 482 32.70 -4.99 28.56
N ASP A 483 32.81 -4.90 27.23
CA ASP A 483 33.88 -5.57 26.45
C ASP A 483 34.07 -7.06 26.79
N PHE A 484 33.01 -7.77 27.19
CA PHE A 484 33.13 -9.18 27.60
C PHE A 484 33.51 -10.04 26.40
N LYS A 485 34.52 -10.90 26.57
CA LYS A 485 34.99 -11.78 25.51
C LYS A 485 35.51 -13.09 26.07
N VAL A 486 34.98 -14.18 25.54
CA VAL A 486 35.48 -15.54 25.72
C VAL A 486 36.18 -15.96 24.44
N THR A 487 37.45 -16.31 24.53
CA THR A 487 38.21 -16.94 23.45
C THR A 487 38.46 -18.39 23.79
N TRP A 488 38.48 -19.25 22.76
CA TRP A 488 38.83 -20.65 22.94
C TRP A 488 39.86 -21.10 21.93
N ASN A 489 40.59 -22.13 22.30
CA ASN A 489 41.38 -22.92 21.38
C ASN A 489 41.12 -24.41 21.59
N LEU A 490 40.66 -25.09 20.54
CA LEU A 490 40.47 -26.54 20.52
C LEU A 490 41.84 -27.20 20.34
N TRP A 491 42.50 -27.50 21.46
CA TRP A 491 43.79 -28.19 21.46
C TRP A 491 43.60 -29.71 21.36
N PRO A 492 44.32 -30.42 20.46
CA PRO A 492 44.39 -31.87 20.53
C PRO A 492 45.19 -32.30 21.78
N PRO A 493 44.67 -33.17 22.67
CA PRO A 493 43.37 -33.83 22.67
C PRO A 493 42.46 -33.39 23.84
N GLN A 494 41.29 -32.81 23.49
CA GLN A 494 40.05 -32.72 24.30
C GLN A 494 39.98 -31.73 25.47
N GLU A 495 40.92 -30.80 25.62
CA GLU A 495 40.75 -29.67 26.56
C GLU A 495 40.41 -28.40 25.77
N ILE A 496 39.28 -27.77 26.12
CA ILE A 496 38.95 -26.43 25.65
C ILE A 496 39.71 -25.47 26.57
N ASP A 497 40.76 -24.84 26.04
CA ASP A 497 41.43 -23.75 26.74
C ASP A 497 40.61 -22.47 26.55
N LEU A 498 40.10 -21.92 27.66
CA LEU A 498 39.25 -20.74 27.69
C LEU A 498 40.03 -19.55 28.28
N ASP A 499 40.14 -18.47 27.51
CA ASP A 499 40.62 -17.18 28.00
C ASP A 499 39.48 -16.16 28.00
N ILE A 500 39.29 -15.48 29.13
CA ILE A 500 38.15 -14.60 29.40
C ILE A 500 38.68 -13.19 29.71
N THR A 501 38.18 -12.21 28.98
CA THR A 501 38.52 -10.79 29.16
C THR A 501 37.25 -9.94 29.25
N GLY A 502 37.38 -8.69 29.69
CA GLY A 502 36.26 -7.78 29.92
C GLY A 502 35.53 -8.04 31.24
N GLN A 503 34.31 -7.51 31.35
CA GLN A 503 33.47 -7.64 32.54
C GLN A 503 32.08 -8.13 32.18
N ILE A 504 31.50 -8.96 33.04
CA ILE A 504 30.14 -9.48 32.92
C ILE A 504 29.53 -9.65 34.32
N ASP A 505 28.24 -9.36 34.46
CA ASP A 505 27.45 -9.53 35.69
C ASP A 505 26.08 -10.10 35.31
N PHE A 506 25.62 -11.13 36.02
CA PHE A 506 24.42 -11.91 35.67
C PHE A 506 23.89 -12.70 36.87
N ILE A 507 22.59 -13.03 36.85
CA ILE A 507 22.00 -14.04 37.75
C ILE A 507 22.17 -15.43 37.14
N THR A 508 21.77 -15.56 35.88
CA THR A 508 21.99 -16.76 35.07
C THR A 508 22.52 -16.36 33.69
N VAL A 509 23.42 -17.17 33.14
CA VAL A 509 23.83 -17.05 31.75
C VAL A 509 24.26 -18.42 31.25
N ASN A 510 23.92 -18.76 30.01
CA ASN A 510 24.37 -19.94 29.30
C ASN A 510 24.77 -19.52 27.89
N MET A 511 26.01 -19.82 27.52
CA MET A 511 26.53 -19.61 26.17
C MET A 511 26.83 -20.97 25.56
N ASP A 512 26.23 -21.24 24.41
CA ASP A 512 26.37 -22.51 23.69
C ASP A 512 26.82 -22.24 22.24
N LEU A 513 27.62 -23.16 21.70
CA LEU A 513 28.06 -23.17 20.30
C LEU A 513 27.38 -24.32 19.57
N PHE A 514 26.84 -24.05 18.38
CA PHE A 514 26.39 -25.06 17.46
C PHE A 514 27.52 -25.40 16.48
N PHE A 515 27.82 -26.68 16.35
CA PHE A 515 28.77 -27.20 15.38
C PHE A 515 28.18 -28.44 14.69
N ILE A 516 28.12 -28.39 13.36
CA ILE A 516 27.63 -29.43 12.44
C ILE A 516 26.16 -29.80 12.74
N ASP A 517 25.91 -30.58 13.79
CA ASP A 517 24.60 -31.09 14.18
C ASP A 517 24.32 -31.05 15.69
N GLY A 518 25.23 -30.51 16.51
CA GLY A 518 25.12 -30.50 17.97
C GLY A 518 25.33 -29.12 18.60
N TRP A 519 24.66 -28.88 19.73
CA TRP A 519 24.94 -27.76 20.64
C TRP A 519 25.90 -28.21 21.74
N TYR A 520 26.91 -27.40 22.00
CA TYR A 520 27.95 -27.64 22.99
C TYR A 520 28.02 -26.45 23.93
N HIS A 521 28.01 -26.71 25.23
CA HIS A 521 28.14 -25.66 26.23
C HIS A 521 29.54 -25.05 26.18
N LEU A 522 29.61 -23.71 26.17
CA LEU A 522 30.86 -22.96 26.14
C LEU A 522 31.21 -22.41 27.53
N TRP A 523 30.28 -21.71 28.18
CA TRP A 523 30.51 -20.99 29.43
C TRP A 523 29.18 -20.54 30.06
N PRO A 524 29.06 -20.42 31.41
CA PRO A 524 30.03 -20.72 32.47
C PRO A 524 29.98 -22.18 32.98
N TRP A 525 31.14 -22.74 33.38
CA TRP A 525 31.29 -24.12 33.89
C TRP A 525 31.23 -24.24 35.42
#